data_AF-A0A0A7NQI5-F1
#
_entry.id   AF-A0A0A7NQI5-F1
#
_cell.length_a   1.000
_cell.length_b   1.000
_cell.length_c   1.000
_cell.angle_alpha   90.00
_cell.angle_beta   90.00
_cell.angle_gamma   90.00
#
_symmetry.space_group_name_H-M   'P 1'
#
loop_
_entity.id
_entity.type
_entity.pdbx_description
1 polymer ?
#
loop_
_entity_poly.entity_id
_entity_poly.type
_entity_poly.pdbx_seq_one_letter_code
_entity_poly.pdbx_strand_id
1 'polypeptide(L)'
;WMRMSGVDHIHAGTVVGKLEGDPLMVRGFYNTLLLTELKINLAEGLFFDMDWASLRKCVPVASGGIHCGQMHQLLYYLGDDVVLQFGGGTIGHPDGIQAGATANRVALEAMVLARNEGRDYVAEGPE
;
A
#
# COMPACT_ATOMS: atom_id res chain seq x y z
N TRP A 1 7.39 15.17 7.75
CA TRP A 1 7.30 15.72 9.13
C TRP A 1 6.65 14.76 10.11
N MET A 2 5.48 14.19 9.81
CA MET A 2 4.73 13.36 10.76
C MET A 2 5.53 12.19 11.36
N ARG A 3 6.41 11.54 10.58
CA ARG A 3 7.37 10.55 11.10
C ARG A 3 8.28 11.11 12.21
N MET A 4 8.82 12.32 12.04
CA MET A 4 9.63 13.00 13.08
C MET A 4 8.80 13.42 14.28
N SER A 5 7.51 13.73 14.08
CA SER A 5 6.56 14.01 15.16
C SER A 5 6.16 12.78 15.96
N GLY A 6 6.62 11.59 15.59
CA GLY A 6 6.32 10.34 16.30
C GLY A 6 5.01 9.67 15.87
N VAL A 7 4.48 9.96 14.68
CA VAL A 7 3.30 9.27 14.14
C VAL A 7 3.68 7.85 13.73
N ASP A 8 2.99 6.86 14.30
CA ASP A 8 3.25 5.45 13.99
C ASP A 8 2.76 5.06 12.59
N HIS A 9 1.53 5.46 12.20
CA HIS A 9 0.96 5.15 10.88
C HIS A 9 0.34 6.40 10.22
N ILE A 10 0.49 6.55 8.90
CA ILE A 10 -0.08 7.69 8.17
C ILE A 10 -0.63 7.30 6.80
N HIS A 11 -1.75 7.90 6.41
CA HIS A 11 -2.29 7.73 5.05
C HIS A 11 -1.29 8.20 4.00
N ALA A 12 -0.99 7.32 3.03
CA ALA A 12 0.05 7.55 2.03
C ALA A 12 -0.42 7.36 0.57
N GLY A 13 -1.73 7.12 0.36
CA GLY A 13 -2.30 6.90 -0.97
C GLY A 13 -2.34 5.43 -1.39
N THR A 14 -3.09 5.15 -2.46
CA THR A 14 -3.42 3.79 -2.92
C THR A 14 -3.04 3.51 -4.38
N VAL A 15 -2.70 4.54 -5.17
CA VAL A 15 -2.50 4.50 -6.63
C VAL A 15 -3.77 4.15 -7.42
N VAL A 16 -4.45 3.07 -7.06
CA VAL A 16 -5.59 2.48 -7.79
C VAL A 16 -6.95 2.76 -7.15
N GLY A 17 -6.98 3.53 -6.07
CA GLY A 17 -8.21 3.88 -5.36
C GLY A 17 -8.95 5.08 -5.96
N LYS A 18 -9.90 5.61 -5.18
CA LYS A 18 -10.74 6.75 -5.59
C LYS A 18 -9.98 8.07 -5.68
N LEU A 19 -8.96 8.25 -4.83
CA LEU A 19 -8.21 9.50 -4.74
C LEU A 19 -6.99 9.44 -5.66
N GLU A 20 -6.64 10.57 -6.24
CA GLU A 20 -5.47 10.71 -7.10
C GLU A 20 -4.18 10.31 -6.36
N GLY A 21 -3.29 9.61 -7.07
CA GLY A 21 -1.95 9.29 -6.58
C GLY A 21 -1.12 8.68 -7.71
N ASP A 22 -0.22 9.47 -8.28
CA ASP A 22 0.74 8.97 -9.26
C ASP A 22 1.62 7.85 -8.66
N PRO A 23 1.82 6.71 -9.35
CA PRO A 23 2.58 5.59 -8.82
C PRO A 23 3.99 5.94 -8.32
N LEU A 24 4.70 6.83 -9.02
CA LEU A 24 6.07 7.19 -8.65
C LEU A 24 6.10 8.13 -7.45
N MET A 25 5.18 9.10 -7.40
CA MET A 25 5.04 10.00 -6.26
C MET A 25 4.63 9.24 -4.99
N VAL A 26 3.69 8.30 -5.12
CA VAL A 26 3.29 7.42 -4.00
C VAL A 26 4.47 6.58 -3.53
N ARG A 27 5.26 6.00 -4.46
CA ARG A 27 6.46 5.24 -4.10
C ARG A 27 7.48 6.07 -3.32
N GLY A 28 7.75 7.30 -3.75
CA GLY A 28 8.62 8.22 -3.02
C GLY A 28 8.10 8.55 -1.61
N PHE A 29 6.79 8.70 -1.46
CA PHE A 29 6.18 8.91 -0.15
C PHE A 29 6.32 7.68 0.75
N TYR A 30 6.08 6.47 0.24
CA TYR A 30 6.29 5.22 0.97
C TYR A 30 7.75 5.04 1.38
N ASN A 31 8.69 5.32 0.47
CA ASN A 31 10.13 5.29 0.75
C ASN A 31 10.49 6.24 1.90
N THR A 32 9.94 7.46 1.90
CA THR A 32 10.13 8.45 2.97
C THR A 32 9.69 7.92 4.35
N LEU A 33 8.67 7.07 4.38
CA LEU A 33 8.09 6.53 5.61
C LEU A 33 8.82 5.26 6.09
N LEU A 34 9.33 4.44 5.16
CA LEU A 34 9.83 3.09 5.44
C LEU A 34 11.35 2.95 5.43
N LEU A 35 12.08 3.73 4.64
CA LEU A 35 13.53 3.62 4.55
C LEU A 35 14.22 4.34 5.70
N THR A 36 15.40 3.87 6.09
CA THR A 36 16.25 4.53 7.09
C THR A 36 17.13 5.63 6.48
N GLU A 37 17.39 5.55 5.18
CA GLU A 37 18.11 6.55 4.41
C GLU A 37 17.42 6.73 3.05
N LEU A 38 17.32 7.98 2.58
CA LEU A 38 16.82 8.35 1.27
C LEU A 38 17.96 8.91 0.43
N LYS A 39 18.01 8.49 -0.83
CA LYS A 39 18.84 9.12 -1.87
C LYS A 39 18.00 9.95 -2.80
N ILE A 40 18.61 10.93 -3.46
CA ILE A 40 17.97 11.72 -4.50
C ILE A 40 17.39 10.79 -5.58
N ASN A 41 16.09 10.93 -5.81
CA ASN A 41 15.35 10.31 -6.90
C ASN A 41 14.24 11.26 -7.35
N LEU A 42 14.55 12.07 -8.37
CA LEU A 42 13.65 13.12 -8.86
C LEU A 42 12.35 12.55 -9.45
N ALA A 43 12.40 11.34 -10.01
CA ALA A 43 11.22 10.68 -10.57
C ALA A 43 10.21 10.29 -9.49
N GLU A 44 10.66 10.08 -8.24
CA GLU A 44 9.84 9.78 -7.08
C GLU A 44 9.59 11.02 -6.18
N GLY A 45 10.01 12.20 -6.62
CA GLY A 45 9.87 13.44 -5.84
C GLY A 45 10.82 13.53 -4.64
N LEU A 46 11.89 12.73 -4.59
CA LEU A 46 12.93 12.79 -3.57
C LEU A 46 14.06 13.72 -4.04
N PHE A 47 13.98 14.99 -3.66
CA PHE A 47 14.90 16.04 -4.13
C PHE A 47 16.23 16.12 -3.38
N PHE A 48 16.31 15.53 -2.18
CA PHE A 48 17.48 15.61 -1.32
C PHE A 48 17.78 14.24 -0.69
N ASP A 49 19.06 14.00 -0.42
CA ASP A 49 19.47 12.92 0.47
C ASP A 49 18.96 13.21 1.89
N MET A 50 18.52 12.18 2.59
CA MET A 50 18.00 12.32 3.96
C MET A 50 18.28 11.06 4.78
N ASP A 51 18.93 11.23 5.92
CA ASP A 51 19.14 10.17 6.92
C ASP A 51 18.12 10.32 8.06
N TRP A 52 17.45 9.24 8.41
CA TRP A 52 16.52 9.17 9.54
C TRP A 52 17.20 8.84 10.87
N ALA A 53 18.52 8.64 10.87
CA ALA A 53 19.32 8.19 11.99
C ALA A 53 18.69 6.96 12.64
N SER A 54 18.36 7.02 13.94
CA SER A 54 17.71 5.93 14.68
C SER A 54 16.19 6.04 14.72
N LEU A 55 15.58 6.93 13.93
CA LEU A 55 14.13 7.11 13.93
C LEU A 55 13.45 5.91 13.28
N ARG A 56 12.49 5.33 14.01
CA ARG A 56 11.69 4.20 13.53
C ARG A 56 10.92 4.57 12.26
N LYS A 57 10.52 3.53 11.52
CA LYS A 57 9.61 3.65 10.37
C LYS A 57 8.28 4.22 10.83
N CYS A 58 7.57 4.88 9.91
CA CYS A 58 6.15 5.17 10.01
C CYS A 58 5.44 4.27 9.00
N VAL A 59 4.44 3.48 9.40
CA VAL A 59 3.81 2.54 8.47
C VAL A 59 2.81 3.29 7.59
N PRO A 60 2.93 3.24 6.26
CA PRO A 60 1.96 3.83 5.36
C PRO A 60 0.60 3.13 5.48
N VAL A 61 -0.47 3.90 5.31
CA VAL A 61 -1.85 3.40 5.26
C VAL A 61 -2.44 3.67 3.88
N ALA A 62 -2.68 2.60 3.12
CA ALA A 62 -3.41 2.66 1.87
C ALA A 62 -4.91 2.62 2.15
N SER A 63 -5.61 3.71 1.85
CA SER A 63 -7.05 3.86 2.08
C SER A 63 -7.68 4.76 1.04
N GLY A 64 -8.90 4.41 0.62
CA GLY A 64 -9.72 5.25 -0.24
C GLY A 64 -10.20 4.52 -1.48
N GLY A 65 -11.42 3.97 -1.43
CA GLY A 65 -12.08 3.35 -2.58
C GLY A 65 -11.43 2.05 -3.07
N ILE A 66 -10.75 1.31 -2.20
CA ILE A 66 -10.12 0.02 -2.52
C ILE A 66 -10.98 -1.17 -2.12
N HIS A 67 -10.84 -2.30 -2.82
CA HIS A 67 -11.55 -3.56 -2.55
C HIS A 67 -10.70 -4.79 -2.93
N CYS A 68 -11.15 -6.00 -2.55
CA CYS A 68 -10.41 -7.26 -2.73
C CYS A 68 -9.92 -7.52 -4.17
N GLY A 69 -10.72 -7.19 -5.19
CA GLY A 69 -10.36 -7.37 -6.59
C GLY A 69 -9.15 -6.57 -7.07
N GLN A 70 -8.67 -5.60 -6.29
CA GLN A 70 -7.47 -4.80 -6.62
C GLN A 70 -6.22 -5.30 -5.89
N MET A 71 -6.29 -6.42 -5.16
CA MET A 71 -5.22 -6.86 -4.28
C MET A 71 -3.89 -7.10 -5.02
N HIS A 72 -3.95 -7.58 -6.25
CA HIS A 72 -2.76 -7.76 -7.10
C HIS A 72 -2.01 -6.43 -7.32
N GLN A 73 -2.74 -5.36 -7.67
CA GLN A 73 -2.18 -4.02 -7.83
C GLN A 73 -1.68 -3.43 -6.51
N LEU A 74 -2.45 -3.60 -5.41
CA LEU A 74 -2.07 -3.09 -4.11
C LEU A 74 -0.73 -3.68 -3.65
N LEU A 75 -0.56 -5.00 -3.75
CA LEU A 75 0.70 -5.65 -3.40
C LEU A 75 1.85 -5.25 -4.33
N TYR A 76 1.58 -5.12 -5.64
CA TYR A 76 2.58 -4.71 -6.61
C TYR A 76 3.11 -3.30 -6.35
N TYR A 77 2.23 -2.34 -6.11
CA TYR A 77 2.64 -0.95 -5.92
C TYR A 77 3.15 -0.65 -4.51
N LEU A 78 2.58 -1.28 -3.48
CA LEU A 78 2.74 -0.84 -2.09
C LEU A 78 3.62 -1.75 -1.24
N GLY A 79 3.87 -2.99 -1.69
CA GLY A 79 4.68 -3.98 -0.97
C GLY A 79 4.02 -4.49 0.31
N ASP A 80 4.84 -4.99 1.24
CA ASP A 80 4.37 -5.72 2.42
C ASP A 80 4.24 -4.85 3.68
N ASP A 81 5.09 -3.83 3.83
CA ASP A 81 5.12 -2.93 5.00
C ASP A 81 4.04 -1.83 4.88
N VAL A 82 2.76 -2.21 4.78
CA VAL A 82 1.63 -1.28 4.61
C VAL A 82 0.38 -1.74 5.36
N VAL A 83 -0.40 -0.78 5.86
CA VAL A 83 -1.77 -1.04 6.34
C VAL A 83 -2.74 -0.83 5.18
N LEU A 84 -3.53 -1.85 4.84
CA LEU A 84 -4.60 -1.75 3.86
C LEU A 84 -5.94 -1.53 4.57
N GLN A 85 -6.61 -0.41 4.28
CA GLN A 85 -7.89 -0.07 4.88
C GLN A 85 -9.03 -0.20 3.86
N PHE A 86 -9.94 -1.13 4.13
CA PHE A 86 -11.10 -1.43 3.30
C PHE A 86 -12.41 -1.01 3.99
N GLY A 87 -12.88 0.21 3.72
CA GLY A 87 -14.18 0.71 4.16
C GLY A 87 -15.30 0.14 3.30
N GLY A 88 -15.66 0.86 2.23
CA GLY A 88 -16.64 0.43 1.23
C GLY A 88 -16.37 -0.97 0.65
N GLY A 89 -15.10 -1.30 0.42
CA GLY A 89 -14.66 -2.62 -0.06
C GLY A 89 -14.87 -3.78 0.92
N THR A 90 -15.26 -3.51 2.18
CA THR A 90 -15.70 -4.52 3.14
C THR A 90 -17.22 -4.47 3.29
N ILE A 91 -17.76 -3.29 3.63
CA ILE A 91 -19.17 -3.15 4.02
C ILE A 91 -20.14 -3.27 2.83
N GLY A 92 -19.66 -3.02 1.61
CA GLY A 92 -20.45 -3.09 0.38
C GLY A 92 -20.52 -4.47 -0.24
N HIS A 93 -19.95 -5.51 0.41
CA HIS A 93 -20.02 -6.87 -0.11
C HIS A 93 -21.48 -7.37 -0.16
N PRO A 94 -21.95 -7.99 -1.27
CA PRO A 94 -23.35 -8.41 -1.43
C PRO A 94 -23.86 -9.32 -0.30
N ASP A 95 -22.99 -10.20 0.20
CA ASP A 95 -23.31 -11.14 1.28
C ASP A 95 -23.02 -10.59 2.70
N GLY A 96 -22.78 -9.28 2.82
CA GLY A 96 -22.60 -8.58 4.09
C GLY A 96 -21.15 -8.47 4.59
N ILE A 97 -20.99 -7.76 5.72
CA ILE A 97 -19.69 -7.28 6.24
C ILE A 97 -18.71 -8.43 6.52
N GLN A 98 -19.19 -9.54 7.10
CA GLN A 98 -18.35 -10.69 7.41
C GLN A 98 -17.77 -11.33 6.13
N ALA A 99 -18.60 -11.46 5.09
CA ALA A 99 -18.17 -11.97 3.79
C ALA A 99 -17.16 -11.02 3.14
N GLY A 100 -17.40 -9.70 3.20
CA GLY A 100 -16.45 -8.71 2.71
C GLY A 100 -15.09 -8.75 3.42
N ALA A 101 -15.08 -8.90 4.74
CA ALA A 101 -13.84 -9.03 5.50
C ALA A 101 -13.09 -10.32 5.13
N THR A 102 -13.82 -11.41 4.96
CA THR A 102 -13.28 -12.70 4.50
C THR A 102 -12.69 -12.56 3.09
N ALA A 103 -13.41 -11.94 2.17
CA ALA A 103 -12.96 -11.73 0.79
C ALA A 103 -11.67 -10.91 0.72
N ASN A 104 -11.55 -9.82 1.49
CA ASN A 104 -10.33 -9.03 1.56
C ASN A 104 -9.15 -9.84 2.09
N ARG A 105 -9.36 -10.67 3.11
CA ARG A 105 -8.30 -11.53 3.67
C ARG A 105 -7.87 -12.62 2.70
N VAL A 106 -8.83 -13.32 2.09
CA VAL A 106 -8.56 -14.39 1.12
C VAL A 106 -7.84 -13.84 -0.11
N ALA A 107 -8.26 -12.69 -0.64
CA ALA A 107 -7.59 -12.06 -1.77
C ALA A 107 -6.12 -11.72 -1.45
N LEU A 108 -5.84 -11.20 -0.25
CA LEU A 108 -4.46 -10.92 0.19
C LEU A 108 -3.62 -12.18 0.21
N GLU A 109 -4.10 -13.22 0.88
CA GLU A 109 -3.36 -14.49 1.02
C GLU A 109 -3.17 -15.18 -0.34
N ALA A 110 -4.18 -15.17 -1.21
CA ALA A 110 -4.10 -15.74 -2.54
C ALA A 110 -3.05 -15.03 -3.41
N MET A 111 -3.02 -13.70 -3.41
CA MET A 111 -2.04 -12.94 -4.19
C MET A 111 -0.62 -13.07 -3.62
N VAL A 112 -0.47 -13.11 -2.29
CA VAL A 112 0.83 -13.38 -1.65
C VAL A 112 1.32 -14.79 -1.99
N LEU A 113 0.43 -15.79 -1.99
CA LEU A 113 0.78 -17.15 -2.40
C LEU A 113 1.22 -17.18 -3.87
N ALA A 114 0.42 -16.62 -4.78
CA ALA A 114 0.75 -16.56 -6.20
C ALA A 114 2.09 -15.87 -6.46
N ARG A 115 2.35 -14.74 -5.81
CA ARG A 115 3.65 -14.05 -5.84
C ARG A 115 4.79 -14.95 -5.39
N ASN A 116 4.63 -15.63 -4.25
CA ASN A 116 5.67 -16.47 -3.68
C ASN A 116 5.93 -17.75 -4.49
N GLU A 117 4.94 -18.21 -5.25
CA GLU A 117 5.06 -19.31 -6.23
C GLU A 117 5.66 -18.85 -7.58
N GLY A 118 5.95 -17.55 -7.73
CA GLY A 118 6.53 -16.99 -8.94
C GLY A 118 5.54 -16.82 -10.09
N ARG A 119 4.23 -16.83 -9.82
CA ARG A 119 3.20 -16.53 -10.82
C ARG A 119 3.20 -15.05 -11.15
N ASP A 120 2.76 -14.71 -12.36
CA ASP A 120 2.50 -13.32 -12.74
C ASP A 120 1.16 -12.86 -12.16
N TYR A 121 1.11 -12.72 -10.84
CA TYR A 121 -0.10 -12.33 -10.13
C TYR A 121 -0.59 -10.93 -10.52
N VAL A 122 0.25 -10.10 -11.15
CA VAL A 122 -0.15 -8.76 -11.59
C VAL A 122 -0.98 -8.83 -12.86
N ALA A 123 -0.55 -9.64 -13.83
CA ALA A 123 -1.27 -9.86 -15.08
C ALA A 123 -2.46 -10.83 -14.92
N GLU A 124 -2.30 -11.88 -14.11
CA GLU A 124 -3.32 -12.91 -13.85
C GLU A 124 -4.33 -12.49 -12.77
N GLY A 125 -3.98 -11.52 -11.91
CA GLY A 125 -4.80 -11.13 -10.75
C GLY A 125 -6.21 -10.57 -11.01
N PRO A 126 -6.54 -10.00 -12.19
CA PRO A 126 -7.91 -9.62 -12.53
C PRO A 126 -8.88 -10.79 -12.77
N GLU A 127 -8.36 -12.01 -13.00
CA GLU A 127 -9.17 -13.23 -13.23
C GLU A 127 -9.65 -13.86 -11.92
#